data_AF-A0A3D8Q459-F1
#
_entry.id   AF-A0A3D8Q459-F1
#
_cell.length_a   1.000
_cell.length_b   1.000
_cell.length_c   1.000
_cell.angle_alpha   90.00
_cell.angle_beta   90.00
_cell.angle_gamma   90.00
#
_symmetry.space_group_name_H-M   'P 1'
#
loop_
_entity.id
_entity.type
_entity.pdbx_description
1 polymer ?
#
loop_
_entity_poly.entity_id
_entity_poly.type
_entity_poly.pdbx_seq_one_letter_code
_entity_poly.pdbx_strand_id
1 'polypeptide(L)'
;MLFAHVQGAVSPSPNLIRAGILITLYEYAHSKLDTASTSIKSCAKMAQALGLHELMYLQETEERLEGEEQRNIWWAIIIYERAILCDIMPVDQFLATAFPSSIVPLPLESSVLDKSDEVHIRAATRLLGSAIDIEHLSNFVGQAQAANLLDQVLSVIKTTDRNIKLLELPKIDERLMGLLGVLLEKSYSTREHYCGAIAICIRALHVLHGYVSDPTFTQLEIWGQNSAAALNTLSEMVIDIAKYYNKHFNPLDDDLPPPAIFYMAEASLKHLYKDQCFETGVETEDYKLLRKYLDNLKSKWNVI
;
A
#
# COMPACT_ATOMS: atom_id res chain seq x y z
N MET A 1 17.70 -15.82 -3.12
CA MET A 1 18.80 -16.23 -4.03
C MET A 1 18.32 -16.95 -5.29
N LEU A 2 17.34 -17.87 -5.22
CA LEU A 2 16.84 -18.58 -6.42
C LEU A 2 16.21 -17.66 -7.47
N PHE A 3 15.37 -16.70 -7.04
CA PHE A 3 14.69 -15.76 -7.94
C PHE A 3 15.67 -14.96 -8.82
N ALA A 4 16.72 -14.38 -8.22
CA ALA A 4 17.75 -13.64 -8.94
C ALA A 4 18.52 -14.52 -9.96
N HIS A 5 18.74 -15.81 -9.68
CA HIS A 5 19.35 -16.73 -10.64
C HIS A 5 18.45 -16.99 -11.84
N VAL A 6 17.15 -17.21 -11.61
CA VAL A 6 16.16 -17.43 -12.67
C VAL A 6 16.07 -16.18 -13.57
N GLN A 7 16.08 -14.98 -12.97
CA GLN A 7 16.08 -13.71 -13.69
C GLN A 7 17.30 -13.53 -14.62
N GLY A 8 18.46 -14.06 -14.24
CA GLY A 8 19.66 -14.02 -15.08
C GLY A 8 19.70 -15.10 -16.16
N ALA A 9 18.88 -16.15 -16.04
CA ALA A 9 18.92 -17.32 -16.92
C ALA A 9 17.77 -17.39 -17.93
N VAL A 10 16.67 -16.67 -17.71
CA VAL A 10 15.44 -16.75 -18.50
C VAL A 10 15.01 -15.37 -18.99
N SER A 11 14.54 -15.27 -20.23
CA SER A 11 13.94 -14.04 -20.76
C SER A 11 12.75 -13.57 -19.92
N PRO A 12 12.57 -12.25 -19.73
CA PRO A 12 11.40 -11.70 -19.04
C PRO A 12 10.09 -12.24 -19.61
N SER A 13 9.12 -12.56 -18.73
CA SER A 13 7.77 -12.95 -19.12
C SER A 13 6.75 -12.46 -18.07
N PRO A 14 5.47 -12.27 -18.43
CA PRO A 14 4.43 -11.88 -17.47
C PRO A 14 4.33 -12.83 -16.27
N ASN A 15 4.45 -14.14 -16.49
CA ASN A 15 4.40 -15.14 -15.41
C ASN A 15 5.61 -15.04 -14.46
N LEU A 16 6.81 -14.79 -14.98
CA LEU A 16 7.99 -14.57 -14.14
C LEU A 16 7.84 -13.30 -13.29
N ILE A 17 7.23 -12.25 -13.84
CA ILE A 17 6.95 -11.01 -13.11
C ILE A 17 5.91 -11.25 -12.01
N ARG A 18 4.80 -11.93 -12.31
CA ARG A 18 3.79 -12.31 -11.31
C ARG A 18 4.39 -13.10 -10.15
N ALA A 19 5.20 -14.12 -10.45
CA ALA A 19 5.93 -14.88 -9.44
C ALA A 19 6.87 -13.97 -8.62
N GLY A 20 7.56 -13.05 -9.28
CA GLY A 20 8.41 -12.06 -8.62
C GLY A 20 7.68 -11.11 -7.68
N ILE A 21 6.47 -10.70 -8.04
CA ILE A 21 5.60 -9.88 -7.17
C ILE A 21 5.21 -10.69 -5.94
N LEU A 22 4.81 -11.96 -6.09
CA LEU A 22 4.48 -12.82 -4.95
C LEU A 22 5.69 -13.03 -4.02
N ILE A 23 6.89 -13.22 -4.59
CA ILE A 23 8.14 -13.32 -3.82
C ILE A 23 8.44 -12.00 -3.09
N THR A 24 8.26 -10.87 -3.76
CA THR A 24 8.39 -9.55 -3.14
C THR A 24 7.45 -9.41 -1.94
N LEU A 25 6.19 -9.81 -2.08
CA LEU A 25 5.19 -9.77 -1.02
C LEU A 25 5.54 -10.69 0.15
N TYR A 26 6.08 -11.88 -0.14
CA TYR A 26 6.63 -12.77 0.87
C TYR A 26 7.79 -12.11 1.62
N GLU A 27 8.77 -11.55 0.91
CA GLU A 27 9.92 -10.86 1.50
C GLU A 27 9.46 -9.67 2.35
N TYR A 28 8.49 -8.92 1.84
CA TYR A 28 7.86 -7.83 2.56
C TYR A 28 7.18 -8.33 3.83
N ALA A 29 6.34 -9.37 3.80
CA ALA A 29 5.71 -9.92 5.00
C ALA A 29 6.70 -10.40 6.09
N HIS A 30 7.95 -10.70 5.74
CA HIS A 30 8.99 -11.12 6.70
C HIS A 30 9.92 -9.99 7.17
N SER A 31 9.52 -8.73 6.99
CA SER A 31 10.37 -7.58 7.33
C SER A 31 11.72 -7.57 6.58
N LYS A 32 11.83 -8.24 5.40
CA LYS A 32 13.04 -8.25 4.56
C LYS A 32 13.01 -7.10 3.55
N LEU A 33 12.91 -5.87 4.07
CA LEU A 33 12.63 -4.66 3.30
C LEU A 33 13.60 -4.41 2.14
N ASP A 34 14.92 -4.49 2.36
CA ASP A 34 15.92 -4.29 1.30
C ASP A 34 15.80 -5.34 0.19
N THR A 35 15.46 -6.58 0.57
CA THR A 35 15.27 -7.67 -0.38
C THR A 35 13.99 -7.43 -1.20
N ALA A 36 12.88 -7.12 -0.54
CA ALA A 36 11.62 -6.80 -1.19
C ALA A 36 11.76 -5.60 -2.15
N SER A 37 12.45 -4.53 -1.72
CA SER A 37 12.76 -3.36 -2.55
C SER A 37 13.59 -3.73 -3.79
N THR A 38 14.56 -4.63 -3.63
CA THR A 38 15.36 -5.12 -4.76
C THR A 38 14.52 -5.97 -5.72
N SER A 39 13.71 -6.89 -5.19
CA SER A 39 12.84 -7.79 -5.95
C SER A 39 11.79 -7.02 -6.75
N ILE A 40 11.12 -6.02 -6.16
CA ILE A 40 10.11 -5.22 -6.86
C ILE A 40 10.73 -4.36 -7.97
N LYS A 41 11.91 -3.78 -7.73
CA LYS A 41 12.65 -3.02 -8.75
C LYS A 41 13.11 -3.92 -9.90
N SER A 42 13.46 -5.17 -9.61
CA SER A 42 13.77 -6.16 -10.65
C SER A 42 12.53 -6.51 -11.48
N CYS A 43 11.37 -6.69 -10.82
CA CYS A 43 10.09 -6.87 -11.50
C CYS A 43 9.73 -5.67 -12.40
N ALA A 44 9.94 -4.44 -11.91
CA ALA A 44 9.74 -3.22 -12.67
C ALA A 44 10.60 -3.18 -13.95
N LYS A 45 11.90 -3.52 -13.84
CA LYS A 45 12.81 -3.58 -14.99
C LYS A 45 12.38 -4.63 -16.02
N MET A 46 11.99 -5.82 -15.57
CA MET A 46 11.47 -6.86 -16.46
C MET A 46 10.18 -6.41 -17.16
N ALA A 47 9.25 -5.78 -16.43
CA ALA A 47 8.01 -5.26 -16.99
C ALA A 47 8.25 -4.12 -18.00
N GLN A 48 9.24 -3.25 -17.74
CA GLN A 48 9.67 -2.22 -18.67
C GLN A 48 10.27 -2.82 -19.96
N ALA A 49 11.10 -3.86 -19.83
CA ALA A 49 11.66 -4.56 -20.99
C ALA A 49 10.59 -5.25 -21.87
N LEU A 50 9.42 -5.57 -21.29
CA LEU A 50 8.26 -6.09 -22.01
C LEU A 50 7.28 -5.00 -22.48
N GLY A 51 7.56 -3.72 -22.24
CA GLY A 51 6.68 -2.62 -22.65
C GLY A 51 5.40 -2.47 -21.81
N LEU A 52 5.27 -3.14 -20.66
CA LEU A 52 4.00 -3.13 -19.89
C LEU A 52 3.60 -1.73 -19.40
N HIS A 53 4.58 -0.87 -19.15
CA HIS A 53 4.37 0.52 -18.75
C HIS A 53 3.71 1.38 -19.84
N GLU A 54 3.89 1.03 -21.12
CA GLU A 54 3.31 1.74 -22.27
C GLU A 54 1.84 1.37 -22.47
N LEU A 55 1.45 0.14 -22.09
CA LEU A 55 0.07 -0.37 -22.15
C LEU A 55 -0.92 0.48 -21.34
N MET A 56 -0.42 1.27 -20.39
CA MET A 56 -1.21 2.20 -19.58
C MET A 56 -1.78 3.37 -20.38
N TYR A 57 -1.18 3.67 -21.55
CA TYR A 57 -1.53 4.82 -22.39
C TYR A 57 -2.06 4.43 -23.77
N LEU A 58 -2.02 3.15 -24.11
CA LEU A 58 -2.55 2.66 -25.38
C LEU A 58 -4.07 2.64 -25.36
N GLN A 59 -4.68 3.22 -26.40
CA GLN A 59 -6.11 3.13 -26.65
C GLN A 59 -6.45 1.75 -27.22
N GLU A 60 -7.60 1.23 -26.79
CA GLU A 60 -8.19 -0.09 -27.07
C GLU A 60 -7.71 -0.75 -28.39
N THR A 61 -6.86 -1.77 -28.30
CA THR A 61 -6.58 -2.72 -29.39
C THR A 61 -7.26 -4.06 -29.13
N GLU A 62 -7.52 -4.81 -30.21
CA GLU A 62 -8.38 -6.01 -30.28
C GLU A 62 -7.92 -7.21 -29.40
N GLU A 63 -6.67 -7.24 -28.91
CA GLU A 63 -6.17 -8.22 -27.94
C GLU A 63 -6.38 -7.76 -26.48
N ARG A 64 -7.65 -7.56 -26.13
CA ARG A 64 -8.06 -6.72 -24.98
C ARG A 64 -7.80 -7.35 -23.60
N LEU A 65 -8.02 -8.66 -23.43
CA LEU A 65 -7.94 -9.31 -22.10
C LEU A 65 -6.49 -9.47 -21.60
N GLU A 66 -5.58 -9.96 -22.45
CA GLU A 66 -4.16 -10.07 -22.10
C GLU A 66 -3.54 -8.69 -21.82
N GLY A 67 -3.99 -7.66 -22.54
CA GLY A 67 -3.63 -6.27 -22.28
C GLY A 67 -4.08 -5.76 -20.91
N GLU A 68 -5.30 -6.08 -20.47
CA GLU A 68 -5.78 -5.71 -19.12
C GLU A 68 -5.02 -6.45 -18.01
N GLU A 69 -4.77 -7.75 -18.18
CA GLU A 69 -3.98 -8.52 -17.22
C GLU A 69 -2.55 -7.98 -17.08
N GLN A 70 -1.96 -7.53 -18.19
CA GLN A 70 -0.63 -6.92 -18.21
C GLN A 70 -0.62 -5.52 -17.58
N ARG A 71 -1.67 -4.71 -17.80
CA ARG A 71 -1.88 -3.45 -17.06
C ARG A 71 -1.98 -3.70 -15.56
N ASN A 72 -2.71 -4.73 -15.16
CA ASN A 72 -2.81 -5.14 -13.76
C ASN A 72 -1.46 -5.54 -13.15
N ILE A 73 -0.59 -6.23 -13.91
CA ILE A 73 0.79 -6.51 -13.47
C ILE A 73 1.55 -5.19 -13.20
N TRP A 74 1.45 -4.22 -14.10
CA TRP A 74 2.13 -2.93 -13.92
C TRP A 74 1.58 -2.14 -12.71
N TRP A 75 0.26 -2.13 -12.54
CA TRP A 75 -0.38 -1.55 -11.35
C TRP A 75 0.10 -2.20 -10.06
N ALA A 76 0.18 -3.53 -10.00
CA ALA A 76 0.69 -4.25 -8.83
C ALA A 76 2.14 -3.84 -8.50
N ILE A 77 3.00 -3.69 -9.52
CA ILE A 77 4.38 -3.20 -9.31
C ILE A 77 4.37 -1.80 -8.71
N ILE A 78 3.60 -0.87 -9.27
CA ILE A 78 3.51 0.51 -8.77
C ILE A 78 3.06 0.53 -7.32
N ILE A 79 1.94 -0.15 -7.01
CA ILE A 79 1.32 -0.16 -5.68
C ILE A 79 2.29 -0.71 -4.64
N TYR A 80 2.89 -1.88 -4.89
CA TYR A 80 3.77 -2.51 -3.92
C TYR A 80 5.11 -1.79 -3.80
N GLU A 81 5.63 -1.18 -4.88
CA GLU A 81 6.81 -0.31 -4.76
C GLU A 81 6.55 0.87 -3.81
N ARG A 82 5.36 1.51 -3.86
CA ARG A 82 5.02 2.63 -2.96
C ARG A 82 4.82 2.14 -1.53
N ALA A 83 4.11 1.04 -1.35
CA ALA A 83 3.89 0.44 -0.04
C ALA A 83 5.24 0.11 0.63
N ILE A 84 6.15 -0.57 -0.09
CA ILE A 84 7.48 -0.93 0.41
C ILE A 84 8.32 0.32 0.70
N LEU A 85 8.35 1.30 -0.21
CA LEU A 85 9.18 2.50 -0.03
C LEU A 85 8.84 3.28 1.25
N CYS A 86 7.58 3.25 1.68
CA CYS A 86 7.15 3.94 2.90
C CYS A 86 7.86 3.46 4.16
N ASP A 87 8.43 2.25 4.13
CA ASP A 87 9.10 1.62 5.27
C ASP A 87 10.63 1.69 5.21
N ILE A 88 11.23 2.12 4.09
CA ILE A 88 12.69 2.09 3.85
C ILE A 88 13.32 3.50 3.91
N MET A 89 12.98 4.31 4.92
CA MET A 89 13.56 5.66 5.03
C MET A 89 15.11 5.64 5.18
N PRO A 90 15.84 6.64 4.61
CA PRO A 90 15.33 7.86 4.02
C PRO A 90 14.92 7.71 2.54
N VAL A 91 13.95 8.54 2.17
CA VAL A 91 13.18 8.53 0.91
C VAL A 91 14.02 8.83 -0.35
N ASP A 92 15.35 8.78 -0.26
CA ASP A 92 16.30 9.08 -1.32
C ASP A 92 16.54 7.89 -2.26
N GLN A 93 15.92 6.74 -2.00
CA GLN A 93 15.93 5.65 -2.98
C GLN A 93 15.12 6.03 -4.22
N PHE A 94 15.76 5.90 -5.38
CA PHE A 94 15.09 6.05 -6.67
C PHE A 94 14.02 4.97 -6.83
N LEU A 95 12.78 5.41 -7.05
CA LEU A 95 11.70 4.57 -7.55
C LEU A 95 12.07 4.08 -8.96
N ALA A 96 11.86 2.80 -9.24
CA ALA A 96 12.03 2.25 -10.58
C ALA A 96 10.87 2.61 -11.51
N THR A 97 9.73 3.00 -10.96
CA THR A 97 8.54 3.34 -11.73
C THR A 97 8.04 4.76 -11.43
N ALA A 98 7.50 5.44 -12.44
CA ALA A 98 6.76 6.69 -12.25
C ALA A 98 5.30 6.39 -11.91
N PHE A 99 4.66 7.24 -11.10
CA PHE A 99 3.23 7.10 -10.87
C PHE A 99 2.46 7.56 -12.13
N PRO A 100 1.46 6.79 -12.61
CA PRO A 100 0.71 7.13 -13.80
C PRO A 100 -0.10 8.43 -13.63
N SER A 101 -0.34 9.11 -14.75
CA SER A 101 -1.19 10.31 -14.78
C SER A 101 -2.66 9.99 -14.49
N SER A 102 -3.44 11.02 -14.14
CA SER A 102 -4.86 10.89 -13.77
C SER A 102 -5.78 10.34 -14.88
N ILE A 103 -5.33 10.34 -16.13
CA ILE A 103 -6.09 9.85 -17.29
C ILE A 103 -5.90 8.34 -17.54
N VAL A 104 -5.05 7.67 -16.75
CA VAL A 104 -4.78 6.25 -16.92
C VAL A 104 -5.90 5.40 -16.32
N PRO A 105 -6.35 4.33 -17.00
CA PRO A 105 -7.32 3.38 -16.45
C PRO A 105 -6.82 2.73 -15.14
N LEU A 106 -7.69 2.70 -14.14
CA LEU A 106 -7.53 1.94 -12.91
C LEU A 106 -7.52 0.43 -13.21
N PRO A 107 -6.87 -0.38 -12.34
CA PRO A 107 -6.82 -1.81 -12.56
C PRO A 107 -8.21 -2.45 -12.43
N LEU A 108 -8.38 -3.59 -13.08
CA LEU A 108 -9.63 -4.37 -13.04
C LEU A 108 -9.51 -5.55 -12.09
N GLU A 109 -10.60 -5.91 -11.42
CA GLU A 109 -10.63 -7.09 -10.56
C GLU A 109 -10.62 -8.38 -11.40
N SER A 110 -10.02 -9.47 -10.88
CA SER A 110 -10.00 -10.77 -11.58
C SER A 110 -11.40 -11.21 -11.99
N SER A 111 -12.39 -11.02 -11.10
CA SER A 111 -13.78 -11.38 -11.36
C SER A 111 -14.43 -10.63 -12.53
N VAL A 112 -13.89 -9.49 -12.93
CA VAL A 112 -14.32 -8.73 -14.12
C VAL A 112 -13.62 -9.27 -15.36
N LEU A 113 -12.32 -9.58 -15.26
CA LEU A 113 -11.53 -10.16 -16.35
C LEU A 113 -12.04 -11.56 -16.73
N ASP A 114 -12.36 -12.39 -15.74
CA ASP A 114 -12.83 -13.77 -15.93
C ASP A 114 -14.15 -13.84 -16.73
N LYS A 115 -14.99 -12.80 -16.65
CA LYS A 115 -16.27 -12.73 -17.37
C LYS A 115 -16.11 -12.50 -18.88
N SER A 116 -14.93 -12.08 -19.33
CA SER A 116 -14.53 -11.97 -20.74
C SER A 116 -15.51 -11.24 -21.69
N ASP A 117 -16.40 -10.39 -21.17
CA ASP A 117 -17.34 -9.59 -21.97
C ASP A 117 -16.91 -8.12 -21.97
N GLU A 118 -16.70 -7.57 -23.17
CA GLU A 118 -16.26 -6.19 -23.39
C GLU A 118 -17.19 -5.15 -22.76
N VAL A 119 -18.49 -5.44 -22.69
CA VAL A 119 -19.48 -4.52 -22.11
C VAL A 119 -19.21 -4.36 -20.61
N HIS A 120 -18.90 -5.47 -19.93
CA HIS A 120 -18.59 -5.48 -18.50
C HIS A 120 -17.25 -4.81 -18.20
N ILE A 121 -16.23 -5.06 -19.04
CA ILE A 121 -14.92 -4.40 -18.92
C ILE A 121 -15.07 -2.88 -19.07
N ARG A 122 -15.79 -2.40 -20.10
CA ARG A 122 -16.03 -0.97 -20.31
C ARG A 122 -16.83 -0.34 -19.16
N ALA A 123 -17.86 -1.02 -18.69
CA ALA A 123 -18.68 -0.53 -17.58
C ALA A 123 -17.87 -0.42 -16.26
N ALA A 124 -16.91 -1.32 -16.03
CA ALA A 124 -16.06 -1.35 -14.85
C ALA A 124 -14.84 -0.43 -14.94
N THR A 125 -14.41 -0.05 -16.15
CA THR A 125 -13.21 0.78 -16.35
C THR A 125 -13.42 2.18 -15.76
N ARG A 126 -12.51 2.60 -14.87
CA ARG A 126 -12.48 3.93 -14.27
C ARG A 126 -11.10 4.54 -14.47
N LEU A 127 -10.99 5.86 -14.43
CA LEU A 127 -9.71 6.55 -14.55
C LEU A 127 -9.16 6.88 -13.16
N LEU A 128 -7.84 6.91 -13.01
CA LEU A 128 -7.20 7.23 -11.73
C LEU A 128 -7.69 8.55 -11.13
N GLY A 129 -7.97 9.55 -11.98
CA GLY A 129 -8.46 10.87 -11.59
C GLY A 129 -9.95 10.96 -11.33
N SER A 130 -10.73 9.90 -11.51
CA SER A 130 -12.17 9.94 -11.22
C SER A 130 -12.41 10.12 -9.73
N ALA A 131 -13.56 10.72 -9.38
CA ALA A 131 -14.02 10.72 -8.00
C ALA A 131 -14.15 9.29 -7.46
N ILE A 132 -14.14 9.14 -6.14
CA ILE A 132 -14.34 7.84 -5.48
C ILE A 132 -15.76 7.39 -5.81
N ASP A 133 -15.85 6.36 -6.64
CA ASP A 133 -17.09 5.74 -7.06
C ASP A 133 -17.38 4.56 -6.12
N ILE A 134 -18.24 4.79 -5.12
CA ILE A 134 -18.52 3.81 -4.06
C ILE A 134 -19.07 2.51 -4.66
N GLU A 135 -19.87 2.57 -5.71
CA GLU A 135 -20.47 1.37 -6.33
C GLU A 135 -19.41 0.48 -6.96
N HIS A 136 -18.44 1.09 -7.65
CA HIS A 136 -17.41 0.38 -8.42
C HIS A 136 -16.05 0.27 -7.71
N LEU A 137 -15.96 0.71 -6.45
CA LEU A 137 -14.75 0.57 -5.65
C LEU A 137 -14.46 -0.91 -5.35
N SER A 138 -13.55 -1.51 -6.12
CA SER A 138 -13.00 -2.84 -5.87
C SER A 138 -11.74 -2.76 -4.99
N ASN A 139 -11.27 -3.89 -4.46
CA ASN A 139 -10.06 -3.94 -3.64
C ASN A 139 -8.83 -3.47 -4.43
N PHE A 140 -8.68 -3.88 -5.69
CA PHE A 140 -7.52 -3.48 -6.48
C PHE A 140 -7.58 -2.00 -6.89
N VAL A 141 -8.76 -1.50 -7.23
CA VAL A 141 -9.00 -0.07 -7.48
C VAL A 141 -8.68 0.77 -6.25
N GLY A 142 -9.16 0.35 -5.07
CA GLY A 142 -8.88 1.03 -3.80
C GLY A 142 -7.39 1.07 -3.48
N GLN A 143 -6.65 -0.02 -3.74
CA GLN A 143 -5.19 -0.05 -3.57
C GLN A 143 -4.48 0.92 -4.52
N ALA A 144 -4.89 1.01 -5.78
CA ALA A 144 -4.33 1.96 -6.74
C ALA A 144 -4.58 3.42 -6.32
N GLN A 145 -5.79 3.73 -5.87
CA GLN A 145 -6.16 5.06 -5.38
C GLN A 145 -5.41 5.43 -4.10
N ALA A 146 -5.31 4.51 -3.14
CA ALA A 146 -4.54 4.70 -1.91
C ALA A 146 -3.05 4.90 -2.21
N ALA A 147 -2.48 4.10 -3.13
CA ALA A 147 -1.08 4.23 -3.54
C ALA A 147 -0.80 5.56 -4.25
N ASN A 148 -1.76 6.10 -5.00
CA ASN A 148 -1.66 7.43 -5.63
C ASN A 148 -1.59 8.55 -4.60
N LEU A 149 -2.46 8.49 -3.58
CA LEU A 149 -2.42 9.46 -2.48
C LEU A 149 -1.12 9.35 -1.70
N LEU A 150 -0.64 8.13 -1.47
CA LEU A 150 0.65 7.88 -0.83
C LEU A 150 1.83 8.45 -1.63
N ASP A 151 1.84 8.26 -2.96
CA ASP A 151 2.85 8.84 -3.84
C ASP A 151 2.86 10.38 -3.76
N GLN A 152 1.66 11.00 -3.71
CA GLN A 152 1.51 12.44 -3.49
C GLN A 152 2.07 12.88 -2.12
N VAL A 153 1.80 12.15 -1.03
CA VAL A 153 2.40 12.42 0.29
C VAL A 153 3.92 12.41 0.20
N LEU A 154 4.50 11.35 -0.38
CA LEU A 154 5.96 11.21 -0.51
C LEU A 154 6.57 12.34 -1.36
N SER A 155 5.92 12.71 -2.46
CA SER A 155 6.35 13.79 -3.35
C SER A 155 6.34 15.17 -2.67
N VAL A 156 5.24 15.49 -1.97
CA VAL A 156 5.11 16.77 -1.26
C VAL A 156 6.09 16.87 -0.10
N ILE A 157 6.31 15.79 0.65
CA ILE A 157 7.29 15.76 1.76
C ILE A 157 8.72 16.03 1.25
N LYS A 158 9.08 15.49 0.08
CA LYS A 158 10.40 15.73 -0.56
C LYS A 158 10.59 17.15 -1.07
N THR A 159 9.52 17.89 -1.32
CA THR A 159 9.58 19.24 -1.89
C THR A 159 10.25 20.20 -0.90
N THR A 160 11.09 21.13 -1.36
CA THR A 160 11.74 22.11 -0.46
C THR A 160 10.83 23.28 -0.11
N ASP A 161 9.85 23.59 -0.97
CA ASP A 161 8.91 24.69 -0.79
C ASP A 161 7.89 24.40 0.33
N ARG A 162 7.97 25.18 1.40
CA ARG A 162 7.07 25.10 2.54
C ARG A 162 5.63 25.50 2.19
N ASN A 163 5.41 26.45 1.30
CA ASN A 163 4.06 26.89 0.93
C ASN A 163 3.31 25.79 0.19
N ILE A 164 4.00 25.06 -0.70
CA ILE A 164 3.44 23.89 -1.39
C ILE A 164 3.03 22.84 -0.35
N LYS A 165 3.89 22.54 0.63
CA LYS A 165 3.58 21.60 1.72
C LYS A 165 2.32 21.99 2.50
N LEU A 166 2.21 23.27 2.87
CA LEU A 166 1.07 23.79 3.64
C LEU A 166 -0.25 23.79 2.84
N LEU A 167 -0.17 23.95 1.53
CA LEU A 167 -1.34 23.97 0.66
C LEU A 167 -1.83 22.56 0.30
N GLU A 168 -0.91 21.63 0.03
CA GLU A 168 -1.26 20.33 -0.57
C GLU A 168 -1.52 19.24 0.45
N LEU A 169 -0.74 19.17 1.53
CA LEU A 169 -0.88 18.07 2.49
C LEU A 169 -2.25 18.02 3.18
N PRO A 170 -2.92 19.14 3.58
CA PRO A 170 -4.28 19.07 4.11
C PRO A 170 -5.30 18.51 3.11
N LYS A 171 -5.13 18.81 1.81
CA LYS A 171 -6.00 18.26 0.76
C LYS A 171 -5.79 16.76 0.59
N ILE A 172 -4.54 16.31 0.71
CA ILE A 172 -4.20 14.89 0.63
C ILE A 172 -4.74 14.15 1.86
N ASP A 173 -4.63 14.75 3.05
CA ASP A 173 -5.19 14.24 4.31
C ASP A 173 -6.71 14.03 4.21
N GLU A 174 -7.45 15.05 3.77
CA GLU A 174 -8.90 14.96 3.56
C GLU A 174 -9.28 13.81 2.62
N ARG A 175 -8.54 13.65 1.51
CA ARG A 175 -8.77 12.57 0.53
C ARG A 175 -8.42 11.20 1.07
N LEU A 176 -7.34 11.07 1.85
CA LEU A 176 -6.96 9.81 2.51
C LEU A 176 -8.00 9.40 3.55
N MET A 177 -8.44 10.32 4.39
CA MET A 177 -9.48 10.09 5.39
C MET A 177 -10.83 9.76 4.75
N GLY A 178 -11.21 10.47 3.68
CA GLY A 178 -12.43 10.18 2.91
C GLY A 178 -12.40 8.80 2.28
N LEU A 179 -11.28 8.41 1.64
CA LEU A 179 -11.11 7.07 1.07
C LEU A 179 -11.14 6.00 2.16
N LEU A 180 -10.43 6.20 3.28
CA LEU A 180 -10.43 5.27 4.40
C LEU A 180 -11.85 5.06 4.98
N GLY A 181 -12.62 6.14 5.14
CA GLY A 181 -14.01 6.08 5.59
C GLY A 181 -14.88 5.21 4.69
N VAL A 182 -14.83 5.44 3.38
CA VAL A 182 -15.58 4.64 2.38
C VAL A 182 -15.15 3.17 2.42
N LEU A 183 -13.85 2.88 2.49
CA LEU A 183 -13.34 1.51 2.53
C LEU A 183 -13.80 0.75 3.78
N LEU A 184 -13.82 1.41 4.94
CA LEU A 184 -14.30 0.83 6.20
C LEU A 184 -15.81 0.56 6.17
N GLU A 185 -16.60 1.52 5.65
CA GLU A 185 -18.05 1.36 5.49
C GLU A 185 -18.40 0.20 4.54
N LYS A 186 -17.71 0.11 3.39
CA LYS A 186 -17.88 -1.02 2.46
C LYS A 186 -17.45 -2.33 3.09
N SER A 187 -16.29 -2.40 3.75
CA SER A 187 -15.83 -3.63 4.38
C SER A 187 -16.82 -4.15 5.43
N TYR A 188 -17.45 -3.26 6.18
CA TYR A 188 -18.49 -3.62 7.15
C TYR A 188 -19.79 -4.11 6.47
N SER A 189 -20.23 -3.45 5.40
CA SER A 189 -21.52 -3.73 4.75
C SER A 189 -21.48 -4.93 3.78
N THR A 190 -20.43 -5.07 2.98
CA THR A 190 -20.32 -6.13 1.95
C THR A 190 -19.56 -7.37 2.42
N ARG A 191 -18.88 -7.30 3.57
CA ARG A 191 -17.90 -8.30 4.05
C ARG A 191 -16.75 -8.57 3.08
N GLU A 192 -16.52 -7.66 2.12
CA GLU A 192 -15.37 -7.76 1.22
C GLU A 192 -14.09 -7.29 1.92
N HIS A 193 -12.98 -7.91 1.53
CA HIS A 193 -11.67 -7.65 2.12
C HIS A 193 -10.96 -6.49 1.40
N TYR A 194 -11.08 -5.28 1.95
CA TYR A 194 -10.37 -4.08 1.49
C TYR A 194 -9.04 -3.83 2.24
N CYS A 195 -8.53 -4.85 2.93
CA CYS A 195 -7.43 -4.71 3.88
C CYS A 195 -6.15 -4.14 3.25
N GLY A 196 -5.87 -4.43 1.97
CA GLY A 196 -4.73 -3.85 1.26
C GLY A 196 -4.85 -2.33 1.13
N ALA A 197 -6.00 -1.84 0.63
CA ALA A 197 -6.26 -0.41 0.48
C ALA A 197 -6.29 0.32 1.83
N ILE A 198 -6.97 -0.26 2.82
CA ILE A 198 -7.05 0.27 4.19
C ILE A 198 -5.64 0.40 4.79
N ALA A 199 -4.80 -0.63 4.67
CA ALA A 199 -3.45 -0.61 5.20
C ALA A 199 -2.59 0.47 4.53
N ILE A 200 -2.69 0.65 3.20
CA ILE A 200 -1.99 1.72 2.48
C ILE A 200 -2.46 3.10 2.97
N CYS A 201 -3.77 3.32 3.14
CA CYS A 201 -4.32 4.58 3.66
C CYS A 201 -3.80 4.87 5.08
N ILE A 202 -3.91 3.91 6.00
CA ILE A 202 -3.44 4.05 7.38
C ILE A 202 -1.94 4.36 7.38
N ARG A 203 -1.15 3.68 6.55
CA ARG A 203 0.30 3.91 6.47
C ARG A 203 0.64 5.29 5.92
N ALA A 204 -0.06 5.74 4.86
CA ALA A 204 0.11 7.06 4.28
C ALA A 204 -0.19 8.17 5.29
N LEU A 205 -1.27 8.02 6.06
CA LEU A 205 -1.62 8.95 7.15
C LEU A 205 -0.57 8.97 8.26
N HIS A 206 -0.01 7.80 8.65
CA HIS A 206 1.11 7.76 9.59
C HIS A 206 2.35 8.49 9.06
N VAL A 207 2.65 8.39 7.76
CA VAL A 207 3.76 9.14 7.13
C VAL A 207 3.47 10.64 7.17
N LEU A 208 2.28 11.05 6.74
CA LEU A 208 1.86 12.46 6.68
C LEU A 208 1.87 13.11 8.06
N HIS A 209 1.16 12.55 9.03
CA HIS A 209 1.10 13.12 10.38
C HIS A 209 2.41 12.94 11.15
N GLY A 210 3.16 11.86 10.91
CA GLY A 210 4.49 11.68 11.47
C GLY A 210 5.48 12.75 10.98
N TYR A 211 5.35 13.20 9.73
CA TYR A 211 6.13 14.30 9.17
C TYR A 211 5.68 15.66 9.73
N VAL A 212 4.36 15.91 9.82
CA VAL A 212 3.83 17.18 10.33
C VAL A 212 4.12 17.38 11.82
N SER A 213 4.17 16.29 12.59
CA SER A 213 4.51 16.30 14.01
C SER A 213 6.02 16.44 14.29
N ASP A 214 6.88 16.42 13.27
CA ASP A 214 8.32 16.61 13.46
C ASP A 214 8.64 18.05 13.90
N PRO A 215 9.44 18.27 14.96
CA PRO A 215 9.87 19.59 15.45
C PRO A 215 10.38 20.54 14.37
N THR A 216 10.96 19.99 13.31
CA THR A 216 11.50 20.76 12.17
C THR A 216 10.42 21.36 11.27
N PHE A 217 9.20 20.81 11.30
CA PHE A 217 8.03 21.30 10.56
C PHE A 217 7.07 22.14 11.42
N THR A 218 7.01 21.90 12.74
CA THR A 218 6.05 22.45 13.72
C THR A 218 6.23 23.94 14.08
N GLN A 219 6.29 24.82 13.08
CA GLN A 219 5.93 26.23 13.28
C GLN A 219 4.42 26.48 13.02
N LEU A 220 3.61 25.43 12.77
CA LEU A 220 2.14 25.52 12.67
C LEU A 220 1.47 24.83 13.86
N GLU A 221 1.10 25.60 14.87
CA GLU A 221 0.47 25.10 16.10
C GLU A 221 -0.87 24.38 15.86
N ILE A 222 -1.65 24.78 14.84
CA ILE A 222 -3.01 24.23 14.61
C ILE A 222 -2.98 22.81 14.02
N TRP A 223 -2.07 22.53 13.09
CA TRP A 223 -2.06 21.24 12.39
C TRP A 223 -1.21 20.17 13.09
N GLY A 224 -0.18 20.59 13.84
CA GLY A 224 0.57 19.68 14.72
C GLY A 224 -0.31 19.07 15.82
N GLN A 225 -1.21 19.86 16.42
CA GLN A 225 -2.13 19.38 17.46
C GLN A 225 -3.10 18.33 16.93
N ASN A 226 -3.65 18.53 15.73
CA ASN A 226 -4.54 17.54 15.10
C ASN A 226 -3.77 16.28 14.66
N SER A 227 -2.48 16.40 14.33
CA SER A 227 -1.66 15.28 13.87
C SER A 227 -1.37 14.26 14.97
N ALA A 228 -1.16 14.70 16.21
CA ALA A 228 -1.01 13.79 17.35
C ALA A 228 -2.29 12.98 17.60
N ALA A 229 -3.45 13.65 17.60
CA ALA A 229 -4.74 12.98 17.74
C ALA A 229 -4.99 11.97 16.60
N ALA A 230 -4.68 12.34 15.35
CA ALA A 230 -4.79 11.45 14.21
C ALA A 230 -3.89 10.21 14.34
N LEU A 231 -2.62 10.38 14.72
CA LEU A 231 -1.70 9.24 14.95
C LEU A 231 -2.20 8.30 16.06
N ASN A 232 -2.79 8.84 17.12
CA ASN A 232 -3.39 8.04 18.19
C ASN A 232 -4.59 7.25 17.67
N THR A 233 -5.53 7.90 16.99
CA THR A 233 -6.70 7.20 16.40
C THR A 233 -6.28 6.12 15.41
N LEU A 234 -5.30 6.39 14.55
CA LEU A 234 -4.79 5.40 13.59
C LEU A 234 -4.14 4.21 14.30
N SER A 235 -3.37 4.47 15.36
CA SER A 235 -2.75 3.42 16.18
C SER A 235 -3.79 2.60 16.93
N GLU A 236 -4.83 3.23 17.48
CA GLU A 236 -5.95 2.55 18.12
C GLU A 236 -6.69 1.63 17.15
N MET A 237 -6.95 2.08 15.92
CA MET A 237 -7.53 1.23 14.88
C MET A 237 -6.67 -0.02 14.60
N VAL A 238 -5.35 0.14 14.53
CA VAL A 238 -4.42 -0.98 14.31
C VAL A 238 -4.40 -1.93 15.51
N ILE A 239 -4.44 -1.38 16.73
CA ILE A 239 -4.54 -2.15 17.97
C ILE A 239 -5.84 -2.97 18.00
N ASP A 240 -6.97 -2.40 17.57
CA ASP A 240 -8.24 -3.12 17.53
C ASP A 240 -8.25 -4.24 16.49
N ILE A 241 -7.65 -4.01 15.31
CA ILE A 241 -7.41 -5.05 14.31
C ILE A 241 -6.53 -6.17 14.90
N ALA A 242 -5.45 -5.80 15.58
CA ALA A 242 -4.54 -6.75 16.22
C ALA A 242 -5.22 -7.55 17.34
N LYS A 243 -6.07 -6.92 18.16
CA LYS A 243 -6.89 -7.58 19.20
C LYS A 243 -7.82 -8.60 18.57
N TYR A 244 -8.54 -8.21 17.53
CA TYR A 244 -9.43 -9.11 16.79
C TYR A 244 -8.65 -10.31 16.25
N TYR A 245 -7.57 -10.07 15.52
CA TYR A 245 -6.77 -11.14 14.92
C TYR A 245 -6.16 -12.06 15.98
N ASN A 246 -5.54 -11.53 17.03
CA ASN A 246 -4.94 -12.34 18.09
C ASN A 246 -5.95 -13.21 18.83
N LYS A 247 -7.20 -12.75 18.97
CA LYS A 247 -8.28 -13.53 19.60
C LYS A 247 -8.78 -14.66 18.69
N HIS A 248 -8.79 -14.42 17.38
CA HIS A 248 -9.29 -15.35 16.37
C HIS A 248 -8.17 -16.09 15.65
N PHE A 249 -6.92 -15.94 16.10
CA PHE A 249 -5.77 -16.53 15.44
C PHE A 249 -5.85 -18.05 15.45
N ASN A 250 -5.96 -18.62 14.26
CA ASN A 250 -5.84 -20.05 14.05
C ASN A 250 -4.65 -20.29 13.10
N PRO A 251 -3.59 -20.98 13.54
CA PRO A 251 -2.43 -21.27 12.70
C PRO A 251 -2.75 -22.24 11.55
N LEU A 252 -3.89 -22.95 11.61
CA LEU A 252 -4.37 -23.87 10.57
C LEU A 252 -5.34 -23.19 9.58
N ASP A 253 -5.61 -21.90 9.75
CA ASP A 253 -6.48 -21.16 8.85
C ASP A 253 -5.69 -20.68 7.62
N ASP A 254 -6.16 -21.06 6.43
CA ASP A 254 -5.53 -20.77 5.14
C ASP A 254 -5.58 -19.27 4.78
N ASP A 255 -6.42 -18.49 5.46
CA ASP A 255 -6.49 -17.04 5.25
C ASP A 255 -5.23 -16.34 5.75
N LEU A 256 -4.35 -16.03 4.79
CA LEU A 256 -3.14 -15.28 5.00
C LEU A 256 -3.47 -13.78 4.99
N PRO A 257 -3.26 -13.06 6.10
CA PRO A 257 -3.51 -11.62 6.14
C PRO A 257 -2.63 -10.91 5.11
N PRO A 258 -3.16 -9.91 4.38
CA PRO A 258 -2.38 -9.21 3.36
C PRO A 258 -1.08 -8.65 3.95
N PRO A 259 0.05 -8.72 3.22
CA PRO A 259 1.36 -8.27 3.70
C PRO A 259 1.40 -6.84 4.23
N ALA A 260 0.52 -5.96 3.72
CA ALA A 260 0.40 -4.58 4.14
C ALA A 260 0.00 -4.41 5.63
N ILE A 261 -0.60 -5.44 6.24
CA ILE A 261 -1.03 -5.44 7.64
C ILE A 261 0.17 -5.48 8.62
N PHE A 262 1.29 -6.09 8.23
CA PHE A 262 2.50 -6.11 9.06
C PHE A 262 3.02 -4.69 9.33
N TYR A 263 2.99 -3.84 8.32
CA TYR A 263 3.67 -2.54 8.39
C TYR A 263 2.82 -1.43 8.97
N MET A 264 1.48 -1.54 8.90
CA MET A 264 0.63 -0.69 9.74
C MET A 264 0.89 -0.98 11.23
N ALA A 265 1.10 -2.25 11.62
CA ALA A 265 1.47 -2.60 13.00
C ALA A 265 2.88 -2.10 13.38
N GLU A 266 3.88 -2.22 12.50
CA GLU A 266 5.21 -1.63 12.74
C GLU A 266 5.16 -0.09 12.85
N ALA A 267 4.35 0.59 12.02
CA ALA A 267 4.17 2.03 12.08
C ALA A 267 3.53 2.48 13.41
N SER A 268 2.49 1.79 13.88
CA SER A 268 1.86 2.06 15.17
C SER A 268 2.80 1.74 16.34
N LEU A 269 3.59 0.66 16.26
CA LEU A 269 4.63 0.38 17.26
C LEU A 269 5.67 1.51 17.34
N LYS A 270 6.09 2.04 16.20
CA LYS A 270 7.04 3.18 16.15
C LYS A 270 6.43 4.45 16.74
N HIS A 271 5.14 4.69 16.51
CA HIS A 271 4.41 5.81 17.13
C HIS A 271 4.36 5.64 18.66
N LEU A 272 3.87 4.50 19.14
CA LEU A 272 3.80 4.18 20.58
C LEU A 272 5.17 4.27 21.27
N TYR A 273 6.23 3.80 20.60
CA TYR A 273 7.59 3.88 21.13
C TYR A 273 8.07 5.33 21.30
N LYS A 274 7.78 6.21 20.33
CA LYS A 274 8.13 7.63 20.41
C LYS A 274 7.39 8.35 21.53
N ASP A 275 6.12 8.02 21.75
CA ASP A 275 5.32 8.59 22.85
C ASP A 275 5.75 8.05 24.23
N GLN A 276 6.23 6.80 24.33
CA GLN A 276 6.50 6.13 25.61
C GLN A 276 7.95 6.28 26.12
N CYS A 277 8.90 6.60 25.24
CA CYS A 277 10.32 6.62 25.62
C CYS A 277 10.77 7.79 26.50
N PHE A 278 9.87 8.66 26.97
CA PHE A 278 10.23 9.77 27.85
C PHE A 278 9.94 9.58 29.34
N GLU A 279 9.14 8.60 29.78
CA GLU A 279 8.70 8.63 31.19
C GLU A 279 8.91 7.36 32.05
N THR A 280 8.86 6.13 31.52
CA THR A 280 8.77 4.95 32.44
C THR A 280 9.59 3.71 32.10
N GLY A 281 10.10 3.55 30.87
CA GLY A 281 10.91 2.38 30.49
C GLY A 281 10.18 1.02 30.55
N VAL A 282 8.85 1.03 30.69
CA VAL A 282 8.00 -0.18 30.74
C VAL A 282 7.18 -0.28 29.46
N GLU A 283 7.25 -1.43 28.77
CA GLU A 283 6.39 -1.71 27.61
C GLU A 283 4.91 -1.72 28.03
N THR A 284 4.10 -0.90 27.36
CA THR A 284 2.65 -0.90 27.53
C THR A 284 2.00 -2.19 27.03
N GLU A 285 0.80 -2.49 27.53
CA GLU A 285 0.04 -3.66 27.07
C GLU A 285 -0.28 -3.60 25.58
N ASP A 286 -0.56 -2.41 25.04
CA ASP A 286 -0.78 -2.22 23.60
C ASP A 286 0.48 -2.50 22.77
N TYR A 287 1.66 -2.10 23.27
CA TYR A 287 2.93 -2.43 22.62
C TYR A 287 3.18 -3.95 22.58
N LYS A 288 2.98 -4.64 23.71
CA LYS A 288 3.10 -6.12 23.78
C LYS A 288 2.10 -6.81 22.87
N LEU A 289 0.88 -6.30 22.79
CA LEU A 289 -0.19 -6.85 21.95
C LEU A 289 0.15 -6.75 20.46
N LEU A 290 0.64 -5.59 20.00
CA LEU A 290 1.08 -5.41 18.63
C LEU A 290 2.31 -6.25 18.29
N ARG A 291 3.24 -6.43 19.25
CA ARG A 291 4.38 -7.33 19.07
C ARG A 291 3.95 -8.79 18.92
N LYS A 292 3.06 -9.26 19.80
CA LYS A 292 2.46 -10.61 19.70
C LYS A 292 1.73 -10.80 18.37
N TYR A 293 1.04 -9.75 17.92
CA TYR A 293 0.38 -9.77 16.62
C TYR A 293 1.37 -10.00 15.48
N LEU A 294 2.46 -9.22 15.42
CA LEU A 294 3.52 -9.41 14.43
C LEU A 294 4.17 -10.80 14.51
N ASP A 295 4.39 -11.33 15.70
CA ASP A 295 4.98 -12.66 15.89
C ASP A 295 4.04 -13.77 15.36
N ASN A 296 2.73 -13.68 15.66
CA ASN A 296 1.71 -14.57 15.11
C ASN A 296 1.67 -14.50 13.59
N LEU A 297 1.69 -13.29 13.03
CA LEU A 297 1.72 -13.09 11.59
C LEU A 297 2.97 -13.72 10.98
N LYS A 298 4.16 -13.47 11.51
CA LYS A 298 5.42 -14.08 11.03
C LYS A 298 5.38 -15.61 11.08
N SER A 299 4.74 -16.19 12.10
CA SER A 299 4.62 -17.64 12.24
C SER A 299 3.81 -18.30 11.13
N LYS A 300 2.77 -17.65 10.59
CA LYS A 300 1.96 -18.19 9.47
C LYS A 300 2.77 -18.36 8.19
N TRP A 301 3.82 -17.56 8.01
CA TRP A 301 4.61 -17.60 6.79
C TRP A 301 5.90 -18.42 6.91
N ASN A 302 6.12 -19.08 8.06
CA ASN A 302 7.24 -20.01 8.30
C ASN A 302 7.03 -21.40 7.65
N VAL A 303 6.17 -21.52 6.64
CA VAL A 303 5.98 -22.76 5.89
C VAL A 303 7.13 -22.92 4.89
N ILE A 304 8.33 -23.25 5.39
CA ILE A 304 9.45 -23.85 4.64
C ILE A 304 10.13 -24.87 5.53
#